data_AF-A0A2V7UDV4-F1
#
_entry.id   AF-A0A2V7UDV4-F1
#
_cell.length_a   1.000
_cell.length_b   1.000
_cell.length_c   1.000
_cell.angle_alpha   90.00
_cell.angle_beta   90.00
_cell.angle_gamma   90.00
#
_symmetry.space_group_name_H-M   'P 1'
#
loop_
_entity.id
_entity.type
_entity.pdbx_description
1 polymer ?
#
loop_
_entity_poly.entity_id
_entity_poly.type
_entity_poly.pdbx_seq_one_letter_code
_entity_poly.pdbx_strand_id
1 'polypeptide(L)'
;MQELFAAYSEGLGKTLANLQSLEFLLRLFLQNTQHPEATWLDRGPGEMAVGDIVAETPLTDWSSLGVLIDRYNAAIGQHSSLRVSKTVVDLRDALAHGRMFMPSMQDPPILIKFEKPCDGRTRVTFRKSGAEWLHQAIKDVHAETAKVQAALDEHGAAQQ
;
A
#
# COMPACT_ATOMS: atom_id res chain seq x y z
N MET A 1 15.52 -16.07 -19.74
CA MET A 1 15.67 -16.49 -18.33
C MET A 1 15.85 -15.28 -17.42
N GLN A 2 17.00 -14.59 -17.49
CA GLN A 2 17.22 -13.34 -16.75
C GLN A 2 16.11 -12.32 -17.01
N GLU A 3 15.64 -12.21 -18.25
CA GLU A 3 14.60 -11.23 -18.62
C GLU A 3 13.24 -11.49 -17.96
N LEU A 4 12.77 -12.75 -17.90
CA LEU A 4 11.48 -13.07 -17.28
C LEU A 4 11.50 -12.81 -15.77
N PHE A 5 12.58 -13.23 -15.10
CA PHE A 5 12.75 -12.99 -13.67
C PHE A 5 13.01 -11.50 -13.36
N ALA A 6 13.77 -10.81 -14.21
CA ALA A 6 14.01 -9.38 -14.06
C ALA A 6 12.72 -8.57 -14.21
N ALA A 7 11.92 -8.82 -15.26
CA ALA A 7 10.64 -8.16 -15.45
C ALA A 7 9.69 -8.41 -14.28
N TYR A 8 9.67 -9.64 -13.75
CA TYR A 8 8.88 -9.96 -12.56
C TYR A 8 9.37 -9.20 -11.32
N SER A 9 10.68 -9.20 -11.07
CA SER A 9 11.27 -8.53 -9.90
C SER A 9 11.08 -7.01 -9.96
N GLU A 10 11.25 -6.43 -11.14
CA GLU A 10 10.98 -5.02 -11.41
C GLU A 10 9.51 -4.68 -11.16
N GLY A 11 8.59 -5.49 -11.71
CA GLY A 11 7.16 -5.33 -11.49
C GLY A 11 6.80 -5.38 -10.01
N LEU A 12 7.36 -6.35 -9.28
CA LEU A 12 7.14 -6.53 -7.84
C LEU A 12 7.63 -5.32 -7.04
N GLY A 13 8.85 -4.86 -7.32
CA GLY A 13 9.44 -3.69 -6.67
C GLY A 13 8.61 -2.43 -6.91
N LYS A 14 8.16 -2.19 -8.14
CA LYS A 14 7.28 -1.06 -8.49
C LYS A 14 5.92 -1.16 -7.80
N THR A 15 5.31 -2.34 -7.75
CA THR A 15 4.05 -2.53 -7.02
C THR A 15 4.21 -2.23 -5.54
N LEU A 16 5.28 -2.74 -4.90
CA LEU A 16 5.53 -2.50 -3.48
C LEU A 16 5.78 -1.01 -3.20
N ALA A 17 6.59 -0.35 -4.00
CA ALA A 17 6.83 1.09 -3.88
C ALA A 17 5.54 1.90 -4.02
N ASN A 18 4.68 1.57 -5.00
CA ASN A 18 3.39 2.25 -5.17
C ASN A 18 2.46 2.05 -3.97
N LEU A 19 2.44 0.86 -3.37
CA LEU A 19 1.65 0.59 -2.16
C LEU A 19 2.17 1.40 -0.96
N GLN A 20 3.48 1.51 -0.81
CA GLN A 20 4.09 2.36 0.22
C GLN A 20 3.75 3.84 0.02
N SER A 21 3.80 4.32 -1.23
CA SER A 21 3.38 5.69 -1.57
C SER A 21 1.91 5.94 -1.27
N LEU A 22 1.02 4.99 -1.60
CA LEU A 22 -0.40 5.07 -1.24
C LEU A 22 -0.57 5.17 0.28
N GLU A 23 0.09 4.29 1.05
CA GLU A 23 0.03 4.32 2.51
C GLU A 23 0.49 5.67 3.07
N PHE A 24 1.63 6.16 2.59
CA PHE A 24 2.17 7.44 3.03
C PHE A 24 1.23 8.61 2.73
N LEU A 25 0.67 8.68 1.52
CA LEU A 25 -0.25 9.75 1.15
C LEU A 25 -1.57 9.69 1.93
N LEU A 26 -2.09 8.49 2.23
CA LEU A 26 -3.25 8.34 3.11
C LEU A 26 -2.97 8.90 4.50
N ARG A 27 -1.79 8.58 5.07
CA ARG A 27 -1.37 9.11 6.38
C ARG A 27 -1.20 10.63 6.34
N LEU A 28 -0.61 11.18 5.28
CA LEU A 28 -0.43 12.61 5.10
C LEU A 28 -1.79 13.34 5.00
N PHE A 29 -2.74 12.81 4.24
CA PHE A 29 -4.09 13.37 4.16
C PHE A 29 -4.76 13.38 5.53
N LEU A 30 -4.71 12.26 6.25
CA LEU A 30 -5.29 12.15 7.59
C LEU A 30 -4.62 13.08 8.59
N GLN A 31 -3.29 13.24 8.51
CA GLN A 31 -2.55 14.21 9.33
C GLN A 31 -3.07 15.63 9.11
N ASN A 32 -3.15 16.08 7.86
CA ASN A 32 -3.56 17.44 7.52
C ASN A 32 -5.03 17.74 7.86
N THR A 33 -5.87 16.71 7.92
CA THR A 33 -7.31 16.87 8.19
C THR A 33 -7.68 16.72 9.66
N GLN A 34 -7.03 15.80 10.37
CA GLN A 34 -7.36 15.47 11.75
C GLN A 34 -6.50 16.22 12.77
N HIS A 35 -5.29 16.62 12.36
CA HIS A 35 -4.30 17.25 13.23
C HIS A 35 -3.52 18.36 12.48
N PRO A 36 -4.21 19.39 11.92
CA PRO A 36 -3.55 20.45 11.16
C PRO A 36 -2.56 21.27 11.99
N GLU A 37 -2.77 21.37 13.31
CA GLU A 37 -1.89 22.05 14.24
C GLU A 37 -0.69 21.22 14.71
N ALA A 38 -0.71 19.90 14.52
CA ALA A 38 0.38 19.05 14.94
C ALA A 38 1.54 19.22 13.95
N THR A 39 2.64 19.81 14.43
CA THR A 39 3.92 19.75 13.76
C THR A 39 4.29 18.28 13.66
N TRP A 40 4.19 17.74 12.45
CA TRP A 40 4.51 16.35 12.09
C TRP A 40 5.90 15.92 12.61
N LEU A 41 6.76 16.89 12.92
CA LEU A 41 8.11 16.74 13.40
C LEU A 41 8.53 17.97 14.22
N ASP A 42 8.59 17.84 15.55
CA ASP A 42 9.48 18.72 16.32
C ASP A 42 10.95 18.50 15.91
N ARG A 43 11.25 17.37 15.23
CA ARG A 43 12.54 16.96 14.66
C ARG A 43 12.37 16.16 13.38
N GLY A 44 13.15 16.46 12.33
CA GLY A 44 13.14 15.82 11.00
C GLY A 44 13.13 14.26 11.00
N PRO A 45 12.66 13.54 9.95
CA PRO A 45 12.77 12.06 9.94
C PRO A 45 14.24 11.61 9.96
N GLY A 46 15.13 12.43 9.40
CA GLY A 46 16.58 12.23 9.45
C GLY A 46 17.23 12.55 10.79
N GLU A 47 16.49 13.11 11.75
CA GLU A 47 16.97 13.46 13.09
C GLU A 47 16.50 12.45 14.15
N MET A 48 15.60 11.52 13.79
CA MET A 48 15.14 10.47 14.68
C MET A 48 16.19 9.36 14.83
N ALA A 49 16.32 8.85 16.05
CA ALA A 49 17.16 7.72 16.40
C ALA A 49 16.31 6.54 16.92
N VAL A 50 16.88 5.33 16.83
CA VAL A 50 16.27 4.14 17.45
C VAL A 50 16.17 4.35 18.96
N GLY A 51 14.97 4.22 19.50
CA GLY A 51 14.67 4.43 20.92
C GLY A 51 14.02 5.76 21.25
N ASP A 52 13.93 6.69 20.28
CA ASP A 52 13.21 7.95 20.46
C ASP A 52 11.71 7.72 20.70
N ILE A 53 11.13 8.55 21.56
CA ILE A 53 9.70 8.60 21.83
C ILE A 53 9.10 9.76 21.04
N VAL A 54 8.10 9.48 20.23
CA VAL A 54 7.41 10.47 19.37
C VAL A 54 5.91 10.48 19.68
N ALA A 55 5.23 11.58 19.35
CA ALA A 55 3.78 11.65 19.48
C ALA A 55 3.10 10.63 18.56
N GLU A 56 1.97 10.07 19.02
CA GLU A 56 1.12 9.22 18.20
C GLU A 56 0.25 10.10 17.30
N THR A 57 0.43 9.96 15.99
CA THR A 57 -0.29 10.68 14.94
C THR A 57 -0.61 9.73 13.78
N PRO A 58 -1.43 10.11 12.79
CA PRO A 58 -1.63 9.31 11.59
C PRO A 58 -0.33 8.88 10.88
N LEU A 59 0.78 9.60 11.05
CA LEU A 59 2.09 9.25 10.49
C LEU A 59 2.86 8.20 11.31
N THR A 60 2.65 8.13 12.63
CA THR A 60 3.42 7.27 13.55
C THR A 60 2.60 6.13 14.15
N ASP A 61 1.28 6.15 14.01
CA ASP A 61 0.38 5.13 14.53
C ASP A 61 0.53 3.77 13.79
N TRP A 62 0.06 2.71 14.44
CA TRP A 62 0.12 1.33 13.94
C TRP A 62 -1.04 0.97 12.99
N SER A 63 -1.74 1.95 12.41
CA SER A 63 -2.85 1.67 11.50
C SER A 63 -2.39 0.85 10.30
N SER A 64 -3.11 -0.23 9.99
CA SER A 64 -2.89 -0.98 8.75
C SER A 64 -3.41 -0.21 7.54
N LEU A 65 -2.93 -0.54 6.33
CA LEU A 65 -3.43 0.04 5.08
C LEU A 65 -4.96 0.00 4.98
N GLY A 66 -5.61 -1.10 5.38
CA GLY A 66 -7.07 -1.21 5.35
C GLY A 66 -7.76 -0.21 6.28
N VAL A 67 -7.20 0.01 7.48
CA VAL A 67 -7.70 0.99 8.46
C VAL A 67 -7.49 2.41 7.94
N LEU A 68 -6.35 2.69 7.32
CA LEU A 68 -6.07 4.00 6.70
C LEU A 68 -7.06 4.31 5.57
N ILE A 69 -7.33 3.33 4.71
CA ILE A 69 -8.33 3.45 3.64
C ILE A 69 -9.72 3.72 4.22
N ASP A 70 -10.12 3.05 5.30
CA ASP A 70 -11.40 3.31 5.97
C ASP A 70 -11.50 4.72 6.53
N ARG A 71 -10.46 5.16 7.25
CA ARG A 71 -10.40 6.51 7.82
C ARG A 71 -10.43 7.59 6.73
N TYR A 72 -9.64 7.40 5.66
CA TYR A 72 -9.63 8.31 4.51
C TYR A 72 -11.01 8.37 3.83
N ASN A 73 -11.59 7.21 3.50
CA ASN A 73 -12.88 7.13 2.83
C ASN A 73 -14.03 7.68 3.66
N ALA A 74 -13.93 7.66 4.99
CA ALA A 74 -14.85 8.33 5.88
C ALA A 74 -14.66 9.86 5.85
N ALA A 75 -13.40 10.31 5.89
CA ALA A 75 -13.04 11.74 5.88
C ALA A 75 -13.47 12.46 4.59
N ILE A 76 -13.32 11.83 3.41
CA ILE A 76 -13.77 12.43 2.14
C ILE A 76 -15.30 12.39 1.93
N GLY A 77 -16.06 11.75 2.82
CA GLY A 77 -17.52 11.74 2.79
C GLY A 77 -18.14 11.25 1.47
N GLN A 78 -18.98 12.11 0.86
CA GLN A 78 -19.79 11.79 -0.32
C GLN A 78 -19.03 11.90 -1.66
N HIS A 79 -17.74 12.26 -1.66
CA HIS A 79 -16.92 12.32 -2.88
C HIS A 79 -16.59 10.91 -3.39
N SER A 80 -17.58 10.23 -3.97
CA SER A 80 -17.50 8.81 -4.32
C SER A 80 -16.39 8.49 -5.33
N SER A 81 -16.03 9.44 -6.21
CA SER A 81 -14.97 9.27 -7.21
C SER A 81 -13.57 9.18 -6.62
N LEU A 82 -13.35 9.78 -5.44
CA LEU A 82 -12.05 9.78 -4.77
C LEU A 82 -11.90 8.63 -3.76
N ARG A 83 -12.94 7.81 -3.56
CA ARG A 83 -12.85 6.67 -2.64
C ARG A 83 -11.79 5.67 -3.10
N VAL A 84 -10.93 5.31 -2.16
CA VAL A 84 -9.91 4.29 -2.35
C VAL A 84 -10.53 2.91 -2.19
N SER A 85 -10.31 2.05 -3.18
CA SER A 85 -10.77 0.66 -3.16
C SER A 85 -9.97 -0.17 -2.15
N LYS A 86 -10.64 -1.06 -1.41
CA LYS A 86 -9.97 -2.03 -0.52
C LYS A 86 -9.31 -3.20 -1.25
N THR A 87 -9.50 -3.37 -2.55
CA THR A 87 -8.87 -4.45 -3.32
C THR A 87 -7.34 -4.37 -3.30
N VAL A 88 -6.76 -3.19 -3.10
CA VAL A 88 -5.30 -3.01 -2.92
C VAL A 88 -4.78 -3.60 -1.60
N VAL A 89 -5.65 -3.79 -0.60
CA VAL A 89 -5.31 -4.47 0.66
C VAL A 89 -5.03 -5.94 0.41
N ASP A 90 -5.86 -6.61 -0.40
CA ASP A 90 -5.66 -8.03 -0.75
C ASP A 90 -4.33 -8.24 -1.48
N LEU A 91 -3.97 -7.28 -2.36
CA LEU A 91 -2.69 -7.27 -3.04
C LEU A 91 -1.53 -7.10 -2.05
N ARG A 92 -1.56 -6.08 -1.18
CA ARG A 92 -0.53 -5.86 -0.16
C ARG A 92 -0.35 -7.09 0.72
N ASP A 93 -1.46 -7.68 1.14
CA ASP A 93 -1.44 -8.86 1.99
C ASP A 93 -0.85 -10.08 1.28
N ALA A 94 -1.18 -10.28 0.00
CA ALA A 94 -0.56 -11.32 -0.83
C ALA A 94 0.94 -11.10 -1.02
N LEU A 95 1.43 -9.86 -1.14
CA LEU A 95 2.86 -9.57 -1.22
C LEU A 95 3.58 -9.83 0.11
N ALA A 96 2.96 -9.45 1.24
CA ALA A 96 3.57 -9.57 2.56
C ALA A 96 3.64 -11.02 3.08
N HIS A 97 2.63 -11.84 2.76
CA HIS A 97 2.48 -13.20 3.30
C HIS A 97 2.55 -14.30 2.24
N GLY A 98 2.66 -13.93 0.97
CA GLY A 98 2.79 -14.86 -0.14
C GLY A 98 4.17 -15.50 -0.22
N ARG A 99 4.26 -16.53 -1.05
CA ARG A 99 5.48 -17.25 -1.36
C ARG A 99 5.68 -17.23 -2.86
N MET A 100 6.90 -16.92 -3.29
CA MET A 100 7.29 -16.98 -4.69
C MET A 100 7.80 -18.38 -5.03
N PHE A 101 7.28 -18.96 -6.10
CA PHE A 101 7.71 -20.24 -6.65
C PHE A 101 8.16 -20.06 -8.10
N MET A 102 9.13 -20.88 -8.50
CA MET A 102 9.57 -21.00 -9.89
C MET A 102 9.74 -22.50 -10.19
N PRO A 103 8.70 -23.18 -10.71
CA PRO A 103 8.69 -24.64 -10.84
C PRO A 103 9.84 -25.19 -11.68
N SER A 104 10.23 -24.46 -12.74
CA SER A 104 11.43 -24.70 -13.54
C SER A 104 12.02 -23.37 -14.00
N MET A 105 13.24 -23.39 -14.54
CA MET A 105 13.92 -22.21 -15.08
C MET A 105 13.26 -21.64 -16.35
N GLN A 106 12.32 -22.40 -16.94
CA GLN A 106 11.55 -22.03 -18.13
C GLN A 106 10.15 -21.53 -17.77
N ASP A 107 9.68 -21.78 -16.55
CA ASP A 107 8.35 -21.39 -16.11
C ASP A 107 8.32 -19.96 -15.57
N PRO A 108 7.21 -19.22 -15.78
CA PRO A 108 7.04 -17.92 -15.18
C PRO A 108 7.00 -18.00 -13.63
N PRO A 109 7.53 -16.99 -12.92
CA PRO A 109 7.41 -16.94 -11.47
C PRO A 109 5.95 -16.86 -11.02
N ILE A 110 5.65 -17.49 -9.88
CA ILE A 110 4.30 -17.60 -9.33
C ILE A 110 4.29 -17.05 -7.91
N LEU A 111 3.41 -16.09 -7.61
CA LEU A 111 3.11 -15.68 -6.24
C LEU A 111 1.89 -16.44 -5.75
N ILE A 112 2.02 -17.15 -4.63
CA ILE A 112 0.93 -17.90 -4.00
C ILE A 112 0.80 -17.49 -2.53
N LYS A 113 -0.42 -17.17 -2.09
CA LYS A 113 -0.74 -16.97 -0.67
C LYS A 113 -1.67 -18.09 -0.20
N PHE A 114 -1.48 -18.51 1.03
CA PHE A 114 -2.29 -19.51 1.72
C PHE A 114 -3.03 -18.87 2.90
N GLU A 115 -4.16 -19.44 3.29
CA GLU A 115 -4.79 -19.12 4.58
C GLU A 115 -4.00 -19.71 5.76
N LYS A 116 -4.48 -19.48 6.98
CA LYS A 116 -3.93 -20.15 8.16
C LYS A 116 -4.27 -21.65 8.09
N PRO A 117 -3.30 -22.56 8.29
CA PRO A 117 -3.59 -24.00 8.24
C PRO A 117 -4.65 -24.45 9.25
N CYS A 118 -5.50 -25.39 8.84
CA CYS A 118 -6.50 -26.08 9.66
C CYS A 118 -6.45 -27.58 9.35
N ASP A 119 -6.37 -28.42 10.38
CA ASP A 119 -6.26 -29.89 10.26
C ASP A 119 -5.15 -30.37 9.30
N GLY A 120 -3.98 -29.73 9.37
CA GLY A 120 -2.81 -30.05 8.53
C GLY A 120 -2.98 -29.67 7.05
N ARG A 121 -4.04 -28.94 6.70
CA ARG A 121 -4.33 -28.48 5.33
C ARG A 121 -4.44 -26.96 5.30
N THR A 122 -4.28 -26.38 4.13
CA THR A 122 -4.49 -24.94 3.92
C THR A 122 -5.07 -24.68 2.54
N ARG A 123 -5.96 -23.70 2.43
CA ARG A 123 -6.46 -23.20 1.14
C ARG A 123 -5.50 -22.19 0.54
N VAL A 124 -5.42 -22.20 -0.79
CA VAL A 124 -4.79 -21.13 -1.57
C VAL A 124 -5.79 -19.97 -1.69
N THR A 125 -5.39 -18.77 -1.29
CA THR A 125 -6.26 -17.57 -1.32
C THR A 125 -5.80 -16.54 -2.36
N PHE A 126 -4.58 -16.65 -2.87
CA PHE A 126 -4.07 -15.82 -3.95
C PHE A 126 -3.14 -16.64 -4.82
N ARG A 127 -3.27 -16.53 -6.14
CA ARG A 127 -2.35 -17.14 -7.10
C ARG A 127 -2.26 -16.27 -8.35
N LYS A 128 -1.05 -15.80 -8.67
CA LYS A 128 -0.75 -15.09 -9.91
C LYS A 128 0.57 -15.58 -10.48
N SER A 129 0.65 -15.66 -11.81
CA SER A 129 1.79 -16.19 -12.55
C SER A 129 2.21 -15.19 -13.62
N GLY A 130 3.51 -15.08 -13.87
CA GLY A 130 4.04 -14.15 -14.87
C GLY A 130 4.15 -12.71 -14.38
N ALA A 131 4.71 -11.82 -15.20
CA ALA A 131 4.91 -10.42 -14.85
C ALA A 131 3.72 -9.52 -15.28
N GLU A 132 2.83 -10.02 -16.12
CA GLU A 132 1.74 -9.25 -16.74
C GLU A 132 0.76 -8.73 -15.69
N TRP A 133 0.47 -9.53 -14.66
CA TRP A 133 -0.43 -9.10 -13.59
C TRP A 133 0.19 -7.99 -12.72
N LEU A 134 1.52 -7.93 -12.61
CA LEU A 134 2.22 -6.85 -11.89
C LEU A 134 2.08 -5.52 -12.63
N HIS A 135 2.10 -5.52 -13.97
CA HIS A 135 1.82 -4.32 -14.74
C HIS A 135 0.41 -3.78 -14.50
N GLN A 136 -0.58 -4.66 -14.37
CA GLN A 136 -1.93 -4.23 -14.00
C GLN A 136 -1.99 -3.74 -12.55
N ALA A 137 -1.37 -4.46 -11.61
CA ALA A 137 -1.29 -4.06 -10.21
C ALA A 137 -0.63 -2.68 -10.02
N ILE A 138 0.42 -2.37 -10.77
CA ILE A 138 1.06 -1.05 -10.78
C ILE A 138 0.05 0.03 -11.16
N LYS A 139 -0.71 -0.17 -12.23
CA LYS A 139 -1.72 0.77 -12.71
C LYS A 139 -2.85 0.94 -11.71
N ASP A 140 -3.34 -0.17 -11.16
CA ASP A 140 -4.44 -0.17 -10.20
C ASP A 140 -4.06 0.61 -8.94
N VAL A 141 -2.90 0.30 -8.34
CA VAL A 141 -2.43 1.02 -7.14
C VAL A 141 -2.16 2.49 -7.46
N HIS A 142 -1.55 2.80 -8.61
CA HIS A 142 -1.30 4.19 -9.00
C HIS A 142 -2.60 4.99 -9.18
N ALA A 143 -3.66 4.38 -9.72
CA ALA A 143 -4.97 5.02 -9.84
C ALA A 143 -5.57 5.32 -8.46
N GLU A 144 -5.43 4.42 -7.49
CA GLU A 144 -5.86 4.67 -6.10
C GLU A 144 -5.02 5.78 -5.44
N THR A 145 -3.70 5.80 -5.66
CA THR A 145 -2.81 6.86 -5.19
C THR A 145 -3.20 8.24 -5.74
N ALA A 146 -3.54 8.30 -7.04
CA ALA A 146 -3.95 9.55 -7.68
C ALA A 146 -5.23 10.15 -7.08
N LYS A 147 -6.15 9.31 -6.58
CA LYS A 147 -7.35 9.80 -5.87
C LYS A 147 -6.99 10.51 -4.56
N VAL A 148 -6.06 9.95 -3.80
CA VAL A 148 -5.59 10.56 -2.54
C VAL A 148 -4.84 11.85 -2.82
N GLN A 149 -4.00 11.88 -3.87
CA GLN A 149 -3.31 13.10 -4.28
C GLN A 149 -4.30 14.20 -4.70
N ALA A 150 -5.31 13.88 -5.51
CA ALA A 150 -6.34 14.85 -5.88
C ALA A 150 -7.07 15.41 -4.65
N ALA A 151 -7.41 14.55 -3.67
CA ALA A 151 -8.02 15.00 -2.43
C ALA A 151 -7.10 15.91 -1.60
N LEU A 152 -5.79 15.63 -1.56
CA LEU A 152 -4.79 16.50 -0.93
C LEU A 152 -4.71 17.87 -1.61
N ASP A 153 -4.71 17.90 -2.95
CA ASP A 153 -4.63 19.13 -3.73
C ASP A 153 -5.89 19.99 -3.52
N GLU A 154 -7.07 19.37 -3.52
CA GLU A 154 -8.36 20.03 -3.24
C GLU A 154 -8.40 20.62 -1.82
N HIS A 155 -7.87 19.91 -0.82
CA HIS A 155 -7.80 20.42 0.55
C HIS A 155 -6.76 21.51 0.75
N GLY A 156 -5.58 21.38 0.13
CA GLY A 156 -4.54 22.41 0.20
C GLY A 156 -4.98 23.73 -0.44
N ALA A 157 -5.77 23.67 -1.52
CA ALA A 157 -6.34 24.85 -2.16
C ALA A 157 -7.45 25.53 -1.34
N ALA A 158 -8.20 24.78 -0.52
CA ALA A 158 -9.29 25.32 0.31
C ALA A 158 -8.81 26.06 1.58
N GLN A 159 -7.53 25.91 1.94
CA GLN A 159 -6.92 26.53 3.14
C GLN A 159 -6.09 27.79 2.83
N GLN A 160 -5.97 28.18 1.55
CA GLN A 160 -5.30 29.42 1.09
C GLN A 160 -6.33 30.52 0.80
#